data_AF-A0A962VW75-F1
#
_entry.id   AF-A0A962VW75-F1
#
_cell.length_a   1.000
_cell.length_b   1.000
_cell.length_c   1.000
_cell.angle_alpha   90.00
_cell.angle_beta   90.00
_cell.angle_gamma   90.00
#
_symmetry.space_group_name_H-M   'P 1'
#
loop_
_entity.id
_entity.type
_entity.pdbx_description
1 polymer ?
#
loop_
_entity_poly.entity_id
_entity_poly.type
_entity_poly.pdbx_seq_one_letter_code
_entity_poly.pdbx_strand_id
1 'polypeptide(L)'
;TRVAFKSVVAAKAAALLAWSAADKGDRVGGLVFDERGMAEYRPAARTRGLLPLLNGLAGFADRADATSRGATVGDVAVSLSAAVAHLTQLVRPGSLVFLISDFASLGEADGAWVAHLASASELVFIQVSDTLEQAPPPAARYPVVDGDTQALIDTAGAGLREAWVARFAARERALERLCRQYQA
;
A
#
# COMPACT_ATOMS: atom_id res chain seq x y z
N THR A 1 -6.26 -13.91 -9.13
CA THR A 1 -7.06 -12.70 -8.80
C THR A 1 -8.32 -12.70 -9.65
N ARG A 2 -9.48 -13.07 -9.11
CA ARG A 2 -10.69 -13.24 -9.94
C ARG A 2 -11.65 -12.03 -9.96
N VAL A 3 -11.31 -10.91 -9.29
CA VAL A 3 -12.21 -9.74 -9.20
C VAL A 3 -11.50 -8.38 -9.35
N ALA A 4 -10.36 -8.15 -8.70
CA ALA A 4 -9.58 -6.90 -8.85
C ALA A 4 -8.12 -7.08 -8.37
N PHE A 5 -7.21 -6.18 -8.80
CA PHE A 5 -5.86 -6.03 -8.24
C PHE A 5 -5.90 -5.32 -6.88
N LYS A 6 -4.87 -5.53 -6.04
CA LYS A 6 -4.73 -4.84 -4.75
C LYS A 6 -4.67 -3.33 -4.90
N SER A 7 -3.97 -2.83 -5.93
CA SER A 7 -3.90 -1.40 -6.26
C SER A 7 -5.28 -0.79 -6.50
N VAL A 8 -6.13 -1.48 -7.25
CA VAL A 8 -7.52 -1.06 -7.52
C VAL A 8 -8.35 -1.06 -6.24
N VAL A 9 -8.21 -2.08 -5.40
CA VAL A 9 -8.91 -2.16 -4.10
C VAL A 9 -8.45 -1.04 -3.16
N ALA A 10 -7.15 -0.79 -3.08
CA ALA A 10 -6.56 0.31 -2.30
C ALA A 10 -7.07 1.68 -2.77
N ALA A 11 -7.08 1.91 -4.09
CA ALA A 11 -7.59 3.14 -4.68
C ALA A 11 -9.08 3.36 -4.38
N LYS A 12 -9.90 2.30 -4.43
CA LYS A 12 -11.32 2.36 -4.07
C LYS A 12 -11.51 2.67 -2.57
N ALA A 13 -10.74 2.03 -1.70
CA ALA A 13 -10.79 2.33 -0.26
C ALA A 13 -10.41 3.79 0.01
N ALA A 14 -9.32 4.28 -0.57
CA ALA A 14 -8.90 5.67 -0.48
C ALA A 14 -10.00 6.64 -0.97
N ALA A 15 -10.62 6.33 -2.12
CA ALA A 15 -11.69 7.15 -2.69
C ALA A 15 -12.91 7.24 -1.78
N LEU A 16 -13.33 6.13 -1.17
CA LEU A 16 -14.45 6.10 -0.23
C LEU A 16 -14.18 6.92 1.03
N LEU A 17 -12.98 6.79 1.61
CA LEU A 17 -12.56 7.56 2.78
C LEU A 17 -12.48 9.06 2.46
N ALA A 18 -11.84 9.40 1.35
CA ALA A 18 -11.73 10.77 0.85
C ALA A 18 -13.11 11.40 0.63
N TRP A 19 -14.05 10.66 0.03
CA TRP A 19 -15.42 11.14 -0.18
C TRP A 19 -16.16 11.38 1.13
N SER A 20 -16.09 10.41 2.06
CA SER A 20 -16.70 10.53 3.40
C SER A 20 -16.17 11.73 4.18
N ALA A 21 -14.86 11.98 4.14
CA ALA A 21 -14.26 13.14 4.79
C ALA A 21 -14.70 14.46 4.12
N ALA A 22 -14.70 14.52 2.78
CA ALA A 22 -15.12 15.69 2.04
C ALA A 22 -16.61 16.04 2.26
N ASP A 23 -17.47 15.03 2.39
CA ASP A 23 -18.92 15.17 2.67
C ASP A 23 -19.16 15.80 4.05
N LYS A 24 -18.33 15.44 5.05
CA LYS A 24 -18.33 16.06 6.39
C LYS A 24 -17.73 17.47 6.41
N GLY A 25 -17.21 17.95 5.28
CA GLY A 25 -16.58 19.27 5.15
C GLY A 25 -15.10 19.31 5.51
N ASP A 26 -14.47 18.16 5.73
CA ASP A 26 -13.05 18.09 6.06
C ASP A 26 -12.16 18.45 4.87
N ARG A 27 -10.90 18.79 5.17
CA ARG A 27 -9.87 18.99 4.16
C ARG A 27 -9.27 17.65 3.78
N VAL A 28 -9.33 17.32 2.50
CA VAL A 28 -8.82 16.05 1.97
C VAL A 28 -7.63 16.33 1.08
N GLY A 29 -6.58 15.55 1.27
CA GLY A 29 -5.36 15.50 0.47
C GLY A 29 -4.71 14.13 0.67
N GLY A 30 -3.50 13.95 0.17
CA GLY A 30 -2.79 12.70 0.37
C GLY A 30 -1.56 12.54 -0.52
N LEU A 31 -0.92 11.39 -0.35
CA LEU A 31 0.20 10.94 -1.15
C LEU A 31 -0.16 9.61 -1.78
N VAL A 32 -0.01 9.48 -3.09
CA VAL A 32 -0.17 8.22 -3.83
C VAL A 32 1.19 7.85 -4.39
N PHE A 33 1.62 6.60 -4.21
CA PHE A 33 2.94 6.16 -4.68
C PHE A 33 2.88 4.73 -5.23
N ASP A 34 3.83 4.42 -6.10
CA ASP A 34 4.12 3.10 -6.64
C ASP A 34 5.64 2.94 -6.85
N GLU A 35 6.05 1.81 -7.41
CA GLU A 35 7.46 1.51 -7.73
C GLU A 35 8.11 2.52 -8.70
N ARG A 36 7.35 3.43 -9.32
CA ARG A 36 7.83 4.35 -10.36
C ARG A 36 7.80 5.81 -9.91
N GLY A 37 7.15 6.12 -8.79
CA GLY A 37 7.10 7.48 -8.29
C GLY A 37 6.02 7.73 -7.25
N MET A 38 5.89 8.99 -6.86
CA MET A 38 4.85 9.46 -5.95
C MET A 38 4.22 10.75 -6.46
N ALA A 39 2.96 10.97 -6.10
CA ALA A 39 2.20 12.18 -6.39
C ALA A 39 1.53 12.71 -5.12
N GLU A 40 1.75 13.99 -4.84
CA GLU A 40 1.20 14.70 -3.70
C GLU A 40 -0.05 15.50 -4.09
N TYR A 41 -1.06 15.44 -3.24
CA TYR A 41 -2.29 16.21 -3.35
C TYR A 41 -2.49 17.05 -2.09
N ARG A 42 -2.36 18.38 -2.24
CA ARG A 42 -2.46 19.31 -1.12
C ARG A 42 -3.86 19.30 -0.50
N PRO A 43 -3.99 19.23 0.84
CA PRO A 43 -5.29 19.21 1.49
C PRO A 43 -6.15 20.44 1.18
N ALA A 44 -7.34 20.23 0.65
CA ALA A 44 -8.32 21.28 0.42
C ALA A 44 -9.73 20.80 0.77
N ALA A 45 -10.59 21.72 1.19
CA ALA A 45 -11.95 21.38 1.60
C ALA A 45 -12.81 20.95 0.41
N ARG A 46 -13.74 20.03 0.67
CA ARG A 46 -14.77 19.59 -0.29
C ARG A 46 -14.13 19.10 -1.60
N THR A 47 -14.84 19.32 -2.70
CA THR A 47 -14.50 18.95 -4.07
C THR A 47 -13.11 19.42 -4.53
N ARG A 48 -12.60 20.54 -3.98
CA ARG A 48 -11.30 21.11 -4.38
C ARG A 48 -10.11 20.24 -3.95
N GLY A 49 -10.22 19.54 -2.82
CA GLY A 49 -9.23 18.56 -2.39
C GLY A 49 -9.51 17.16 -2.93
N LEU A 50 -10.80 16.82 -3.01
CA LEU A 50 -11.26 15.49 -3.42
C LEU A 50 -10.95 15.17 -4.89
N LEU A 51 -11.33 16.02 -5.85
CA LEU A 51 -11.20 15.67 -7.28
C LEU A 51 -9.77 15.44 -7.74
N PRO A 52 -8.77 16.29 -7.37
CA PRO A 52 -7.38 16.02 -7.74
C PRO A 52 -6.89 14.67 -7.23
N LEU A 53 -7.23 14.32 -5.98
CA LEU A 53 -6.85 13.05 -5.36
C LEU A 53 -7.51 11.87 -6.08
N LEU A 54 -8.82 11.93 -6.37
CA LEU A 54 -9.51 10.87 -7.10
C LEU A 54 -8.94 10.65 -8.51
N ASN A 55 -8.64 11.75 -9.21
CA ASN A 55 -8.01 11.68 -10.53
C ASN A 55 -6.60 11.06 -10.45
N GLY A 56 -5.85 11.38 -9.39
CA GLY A 56 -4.58 10.75 -9.08
C GLY A 56 -4.67 9.24 -8.87
N LEU A 57 -5.59 8.82 -8.01
CA LEU A 57 -5.83 7.41 -7.71
C LEU A 57 -6.21 6.62 -8.97
N ALA A 58 -7.04 7.19 -9.85
CA ALA A 58 -7.38 6.58 -11.14
C ALA A 58 -6.14 6.43 -12.04
N GLY A 59 -5.31 7.47 -12.16
CA GLY A 59 -4.09 7.42 -12.97
C GLY A 59 -3.07 6.37 -12.51
N PHE A 60 -2.90 6.18 -11.20
CA PHE A 60 -2.03 5.12 -10.66
C PHE A 60 -2.61 3.72 -10.86
N ALA A 61 -3.94 3.56 -10.74
CA ALA A 61 -4.60 2.29 -11.01
C ALA A 61 -4.43 1.86 -12.48
N ASP A 62 -4.62 2.79 -13.42
CA ASP A 62 -4.45 2.53 -14.86
C ASP A 62 -2.98 2.17 -15.20
N ARG A 63 -2.02 2.80 -14.53
CA ARG A 63 -0.60 2.48 -14.67
C ARG A 63 -0.26 1.09 -14.14
N ALA A 64 -0.85 0.66 -13.04
CA ALA A 64 -0.67 -0.69 -12.52
C ALA A 64 -1.16 -1.74 -13.54
N ASP A 65 -2.32 -1.49 -14.16
CA ASP A 65 -2.89 -2.36 -15.20
C ASP A 65 -2.05 -2.37 -16.50
N ALA A 66 -1.42 -1.24 -16.84
CA ALA A 66 -0.50 -1.14 -17.98
C ALA A 66 0.85 -1.85 -17.71
N THR A 67 1.27 -1.96 -16.45
CA THR A 67 2.54 -2.60 -16.06
C THR A 67 2.49 -4.12 -16.22
N SER A 68 1.29 -4.70 -16.10
CA SER A 68 1.01 -6.09 -16.50
C SER A 68 1.22 -6.35 -18.00
N ARG A 69 1.47 -5.29 -18.80
CA ARG A 69 1.66 -5.33 -20.27
C ARG A 69 3.06 -4.87 -20.74
N GLY A 70 4.07 -4.87 -19.86
CA GLY A 70 5.48 -4.80 -20.28
C GLY A 70 6.06 -3.40 -20.54
N ALA A 71 5.81 -2.42 -19.65
CA ALA A 71 6.44 -1.11 -19.74
C ALA A 71 7.72 -1.02 -18.89
N THR A 72 8.80 -0.56 -19.53
CA THR A 72 10.17 -0.41 -19.04
C THR A 72 10.29 0.42 -17.75
N VAL A 73 11.14 -0.07 -16.84
CA VAL A 73 11.43 0.50 -15.52
C VAL A 73 12.46 1.62 -15.69
N GLY A 74 12.09 2.84 -15.28
CA GLY A 74 12.97 4.00 -15.22
C GLY A 74 12.61 4.86 -14.00
N ASP A 75 13.67 5.17 -13.24
CA ASP A 75 13.79 5.94 -12.00
C ASP A 75 13.30 5.34 -10.67
N VAL A 76 14.21 5.48 -9.68
CA VAL A 76 14.25 4.98 -8.29
C VAL A 76 12.92 4.48 -7.74
N ALA A 77 12.88 3.18 -7.38
CA ALA A 77 11.74 2.58 -6.71
C ALA A 77 11.41 3.32 -5.40
N VAL A 78 10.21 3.88 -5.31
CA VAL A 78 9.75 4.54 -4.09
C VAL A 78 9.34 3.47 -3.09
N SER A 79 10.15 3.33 -2.04
CA SER A 79 9.79 2.46 -0.92
C SER A 79 8.70 3.09 -0.05
N LEU A 80 7.95 2.24 0.68
CA LEU A 80 6.99 2.70 1.68
C LEU A 80 7.65 3.69 2.67
N SER A 81 8.83 3.37 3.17
CA SER A 81 9.54 4.22 4.13
C SER A 81 9.89 5.59 3.53
N ALA A 82 10.26 5.65 2.24
CA ALA A 82 10.50 6.92 1.54
C ALA A 82 9.22 7.73 1.35
N ALA A 83 8.11 7.08 0.97
CA ALA A 83 6.81 7.73 0.85
C ALA A 83 6.34 8.29 2.21
N VAL A 84 6.52 7.54 3.30
CA VAL A 84 6.12 8.03 4.63
C VAL A 84 7.05 9.13 5.13
N ALA A 85 8.36 9.06 4.86
CA ALA A 85 9.28 10.15 5.17
C ALA A 85 8.94 11.47 4.45
N HIS A 86 8.34 11.39 3.26
CA HIS A 86 7.78 12.56 2.58
C HIS A 86 6.45 13.00 3.22
N LEU A 87 5.57 12.04 3.53
CA LEU A 87 4.28 12.30 4.17
C LEU A 87 4.41 13.01 5.52
N THR A 88 5.38 12.64 6.35
CA THR A 88 5.62 13.26 7.66
C THR A 88 5.94 14.76 7.56
N GLN A 89 6.48 15.23 6.43
CA GLN A 89 6.73 16.65 6.19
C GLN A 89 5.47 17.42 5.80
N LEU A 90 4.43 16.71 5.33
CA LEU A 90 3.18 17.29 4.83
C LEU A 90 2.07 17.26 5.88
N VAL A 91 2.06 16.22 6.73
CA VAL A 91 1.04 16.01 7.74
C VAL A 91 1.13 17.09 8.82
N ARG A 92 -0.01 17.74 9.08
CA ARG A 92 -0.12 18.70 10.17
C ARG A 92 -0.52 17.99 11.46
N PRO A 93 -0.07 18.47 12.63
CA PRO A 93 -0.55 17.95 13.89
C PRO A 93 -2.08 17.96 14.00
N GLY A 94 -2.67 16.90 14.56
CA GLY A 94 -4.12 16.69 14.68
C GLY A 94 -4.81 16.18 13.41
N SER A 95 -4.05 15.78 12.38
CA SER A 95 -4.63 15.13 11.20
C SER A 95 -5.03 13.68 11.49
N LEU A 96 -5.99 13.16 10.73
CA LEU A 96 -6.28 11.73 10.62
C LEU A 96 -5.63 11.21 9.32
N VAL A 97 -4.72 10.25 9.44
CA VAL A 97 -3.91 9.71 8.35
C VAL A 97 -4.27 8.25 8.13
N PHE A 98 -4.79 7.94 6.94
CA PHE A 98 -5.01 6.57 6.50
C PHE A 98 -3.84 6.10 5.65
N LEU A 99 -3.13 5.06 6.09
CA LEU A 99 -2.10 4.41 5.30
C LEU A 99 -2.63 3.11 4.70
N ILE A 100 -2.76 3.06 3.38
CA ILE A 100 -3.37 1.95 2.65
C ILE A 100 -2.29 1.24 1.82
N SER A 101 -1.95 0.01 2.16
CA SER A 101 -0.88 -0.76 1.51
C SER A 101 -1.04 -2.26 1.78
N ASP A 102 -0.24 -3.11 1.15
CA ASP A 102 -0.11 -4.53 1.52
C ASP A 102 0.92 -4.75 2.64
N PHE A 103 1.68 -3.70 3.00
CA PHE A 103 2.73 -3.69 4.03
C PHE A 103 3.80 -4.77 3.83
N ALA A 104 4.06 -5.19 2.59
CA ALA A 104 5.02 -6.26 2.30
C ALA A 104 6.46 -5.94 2.75
N SER A 105 6.85 -4.66 2.74
CA SER A 105 8.19 -4.20 3.12
C SER A 105 8.27 -3.63 4.54
N LEU A 106 7.17 -3.64 5.31
CA LEU A 106 7.12 -3.05 6.64
C LEU A 106 7.81 -3.96 7.67
N GLY A 107 8.75 -3.42 8.44
CA GLY A 107 9.47 -4.17 9.47
C GLY A 107 9.76 -3.35 10.73
N GLU A 108 10.57 -3.90 11.63
CA GLU A 108 10.89 -3.23 12.92
C GLU A 108 11.67 -1.93 12.73
N ALA A 109 12.45 -1.81 11.65
CA ALA A 109 13.18 -0.60 11.30
C ALA A 109 12.26 0.61 11.01
N ASP A 110 10.98 0.35 10.68
CA ASP A 110 10.00 1.38 10.37
C ASP A 110 9.34 1.99 11.62
N GLY A 111 9.57 1.42 12.80
CA GLY A 111 8.96 1.89 14.05
C GLY A 111 9.24 3.36 14.36
N ALA A 112 10.39 3.89 13.95
CA ALA A 112 10.76 5.29 14.18
C ALA A 112 9.82 6.28 13.48
N TRP A 113 9.51 6.05 12.19
CA TRP A 113 8.60 6.94 11.47
C TRP A 113 7.15 6.72 11.90
N VAL A 114 6.77 5.48 12.24
CA VAL A 114 5.42 5.18 12.76
C VAL A 114 5.19 5.96 14.06
N ALA A 115 6.15 5.90 14.99
CA ALA A 115 6.11 6.65 16.24
C ALA A 115 5.97 8.15 16.00
N HIS A 116 6.78 8.69 15.08
CA HIS A 116 6.78 10.10 14.76
C HIS A 116 5.42 10.55 14.21
N LEU A 117 4.87 9.81 13.25
CA LEU A 117 3.58 10.12 12.63
C LEU A 117 2.44 9.98 13.63
N ALA A 118 2.40 8.89 14.41
CA ALA A 118 1.40 8.65 15.45
C ALA A 118 1.45 9.69 16.59
N SER A 119 2.63 10.27 16.88
CA SER A 119 2.76 11.29 17.92
C SER A 119 2.06 12.61 17.58
N ALA A 120 1.92 12.91 16.28
CA ALA A 120 1.36 14.16 15.79
C ALA A 120 -0.02 13.97 15.13
N SER A 121 -0.40 12.76 14.78
CA SER A 121 -1.63 12.47 14.03
C SER A 121 -2.25 11.15 14.46
N GLU A 122 -3.55 11.01 14.27
CA GLU A 122 -4.22 9.71 14.39
C GLU A 122 -3.89 8.91 13.13
N LEU A 123 -3.21 7.78 13.30
CA LEU A 123 -2.76 6.93 12.20
C LEU A 123 -3.63 5.68 12.15
N VAL A 124 -4.15 5.35 10.96
CA VAL A 124 -4.95 4.15 10.73
C VAL A 124 -4.33 3.35 9.59
N PHE A 125 -3.92 2.12 9.87
CA PHE A 125 -3.42 1.19 8.87
C PHE A 125 -4.55 0.40 8.22
N ILE A 126 -4.60 0.39 6.89
CA ILE A 126 -5.54 -0.42 6.11
C ILE A 126 -4.73 -1.38 5.25
N GLN A 127 -4.67 -2.64 5.68
CA GLN A 127 -3.97 -3.68 4.94
C GLN A 127 -4.81 -4.20 3.79
N VAL A 128 -4.25 -4.22 2.59
CA VAL A 128 -4.84 -4.86 1.41
C VAL A 128 -4.08 -6.14 1.11
N SER A 129 -4.72 -7.29 1.29
CA SER A 129 -4.14 -8.61 1.03
C SER A 129 -4.93 -9.36 -0.05
N ASP A 130 -4.32 -10.42 -0.60
CA ASP A 130 -5.00 -11.35 -1.50
C ASP A 130 -4.89 -12.81 -1.02
N THR A 131 -5.72 -13.68 -1.60
CA THR A 131 -5.77 -15.10 -1.21
C THR A 131 -4.49 -15.86 -1.54
N LEU A 132 -3.75 -15.44 -2.57
CA LEU A 132 -2.51 -16.09 -3.00
C LEU A 132 -1.37 -15.82 -2.02
N GLU A 133 -1.41 -14.68 -1.32
CA GLU A 133 -0.47 -14.39 -0.24
C GLU A 133 -0.71 -15.28 0.99
N GLN A 134 -1.97 -15.55 1.32
CA GLN A 134 -2.36 -16.36 2.49
C GLN A 134 -2.10 -17.85 2.27
N ALA A 135 -2.37 -18.34 1.06
CA ALA A 135 -2.23 -19.74 0.72
C ALA A 135 -1.51 -19.90 -0.62
N PRO A 136 -0.47 -20.74 -0.70
CA PRO A 136 0.16 -21.05 -1.97
C PRO A 136 -0.87 -21.72 -2.91
N PRO A 137 -0.72 -21.55 -4.23
CA PRO A 137 -1.59 -22.18 -5.21
C PRO A 137 -1.52 -23.72 -5.11
N PRO A 138 -2.42 -24.44 -5.81
CA PRO A 138 -2.37 -25.90 -5.89
C PRO A 138 -0.97 -26.40 -6.24
N ALA A 139 -0.56 -27.56 -5.71
CA ALA A 139 0.79 -28.08 -5.91
C ALA A 139 1.12 -28.27 -7.40
N ALA A 140 1.94 -27.37 -7.94
CA ALA A 140 2.44 -27.43 -9.31
C ALA A 140 3.67 -26.52 -9.48
N ARG A 141 4.28 -26.59 -10.68
CA ARG A 141 5.30 -25.65 -11.12
C ARG A 141 4.66 -24.52 -11.90
N TYR A 142 4.75 -23.32 -11.37
CA TYR A 142 4.19 -22.12 -11.97
C TYR A 142 5.29 -21.25 -12.55
N PRO A 143 5.25 -20.88 -13.84
CA PRO A 143 6.09 -19.82 -14.35
C PRO A 143 5.63 -18.49 -13.73
N VAL A 144 6.57 -17.74 -13.18
CA VAL A 144 6.36 -16.41 -12.60
C VAL A 144 7.25 -15.45 -13.36
N VAL A 145 6.67 -14.30 -13.69
CA VAL A 145 7.35 -13.21 -14.39
C VAL A 145 7.35 -12.01 -13.48
N ASP A 146 8.53 -11.46 -13.24
CA ASP A 146 8.74 -10.20 -12.53
C ASP A 146 9.59 -9.28 -13.41
N GLY A 147 8.92 -8.31 -14.05
CA GLY A 147 9.52 -7.50 -15.12
C GLY A 147 10.07 -8.39 -16.24
N ASP A 148 11.38 -8.31 -16.47
CA ASP A 148 12.10 -9.12 -17.47
C ASP A 148 12.59 -10.48 -16.92
N THR A 149 12.40 -10.74 -15.63
CA THR A 149 12.86 -11.97 -14.97
C THR A 149 11.77 -13.04 -15.04
N GLN A 150 12.13 -14.22 -15.55
CA GLN A 150 11.25 -15.39 -15.50
C GLN A 150 11.84 -16.44 -14.55
N ALA A 151 11.01 -16.91 -13.63
CA ALA A 151 11.37 -17.96 -12.68
C ALA A 151 10.29 -19.05 -12.65
N LEU A 152 10.68 -20.27 -12.30
CA LEU A 152 9.74 -21.36 -12.03
C LEU A 152 9.60 -21.52 -10.52
N ILE A 153 8.39 -21.34 -10.01
CA ILE A 153 8.07 -21.59 -8.60
C ILE A 153 7.45 -22.99 -8.48
N ASP A 154 8.12 -23.87 -7.74
CA ASP A 154 7.63 -25.21 -7.44
C ASP A 154 6.87 -25.25 -6.10
N THR A 155 5.55 -25.16 -6.17
CA THR A 155 4.65 -25.13 -5.00
C THR A 155 4.24 -26.51 -4.49
N ALA A 156 4.81 -27.58 -5.06
CA ALA A 156 4.65 -28.94 -4.56
C ALA A 156 5.58 -29.24 -3.38
N GLY A 157 6.68 -28.50 -3.23
CA GLY A 157 7.60 -28.66 -2.11
C GLY A 157 6.97 -28.23 -0.77
N ALA A 158 6.94 -29.14 0.21
CA ALA A 158 6.39 -28.86 1.54
C ALA A 158 7.08 -27.65 2.22
N GLY A 159 8.41 -27.58 2.13
CA GLY A 159 9.18 -26.47 2.70
C GLY A 159 8.84 -25.10 2.11
N LEU A 160 8.58 -25.00 0.80
CA LEU A 160 8.15 -23.74 0.19
C LEU A 160 6.76 -23.35 0.69
N ARG A 161 5.82 -24.30 0.79
CA ARG A 161 4.46 -24.04 1.25
C ARG A 161 4.44 -23.55 2.71
N GLU A 162 5.24 -24.19 3.57
CA GLU A 162 5.41 -23.78 4.96
C GLU A 162 6.04 -22.40 5.06
N ALA A 163 7.13 -22.15 4.33
CA ALA A 163 7.77 -20.83 4.30
C ALA A 163 6.85 -19.73 3.76
N TRP A 164 5.99 -20.04 2.78
CA TRP A 164 5.01 -19.11 2.21
C TRP A 164 4.02 -18.64 3.27
N VAL A 165 3.37 -19.59 3.96
CA VAL A 165 2.40 -19.29 5.04
C VAL A 165 3.09 -18.61 6.22
N ALA A 166 4.28 -19.08 6.60
CA ALA A 166 5.06 -18.50 7.69
C ALA A 166 5.45 -17.04 7.41
N ARG A 167 5.84 -16.72 6.17
CA ARG A 167 6.18 -15.34 5.77
C ARG A 167 4.98 -14.40 5.84
N PHE A 168 3.82 -14.85 5.37
CA PHE A 168 2.59 -14.05 5.47
C PHE A 168 2.20 -13.81 6.95
N ALA A 169 2.19 -14.86 7.76
CA ALA A 169 1.90 -14.75 9.19
C ALA A 169 2.91 -13.88 9.96
N ALA A 170 4.20 -13.94 9.57
CA ALA A 170 5.23 -13.07 10.17
C ALA A 170 4.97 -11.59 9.86
N ARG A 171 4.55 -11.26 8.63
CA ARG A 171 4.16 -9.90 8.23
C ARG A 171 2.97 -9.39 9.03
N GLU A 172 1.91 -10.18 9.16
CA GLU A 172 0.72 -9.80 9.96
C GLU A 172 1.10 -9.53 11.42
N ARG A 173 1.89 -10.43 12.04
CA ARG A 173 2.35 -10.22 13.42
C ARG A 173 3.23 -8.99 13.56
N ALA A 174 4.06 -8.66 12.57
CA ALA A 174 4.90 -7.47 12.61
C ALA A 174 4.04 -6.20 12.57
N LEU A 175 3.04 -6.15 11.69
CA LEU A 175 2.09 -5.05 11.61
C LEU A 175 1.28 -4.91 12.92
N GLU A 176 0.75 -6.00 13.46
CA GLU A 176 0.00 -5.99 14.73
C GLU A 176 0.87 -5.49 15.89
N ARG A 177 2.15 -5.90 15.97
CA ARG A 177 3.09 -5.41 16.99
C ARG A 177 3.30 -3.91 16.87
N LEU A 178 3.52 -3.40 15.65
CA LEU A 178 3.70 -1.97 15.40
C LEU A 178 2.45 -1.16 15.82
N CYS A 179 1.25 -1.61 15.41
CA CYS A 179 -0.02 -0.96 15.77
C CYS A 179 -0.20 -0.90 17.30
N ARG A 180 0.01 -2.03 17.99
CA ARG A 180 -0.10 -2.10 19.46
C ARG A 180 0.93 -1.23 20.18
N GLN A 181 2.16 -1.18 19.67
CA GLN A 181 3.24 -0.41 20.27
C GLN A 181 3.00 1.10 20.18
N TYR A 182 2.41 1.58 19.09
CA TYR A 182 2.24 3.01 18.80
C TYR A 182 0.80 3.51 18.89
N GLN A 183 -0.14 2.68 19.39
CA GLN A 183 -1.58 2.99 19.50
C GLN A 183 -2.20 3.50 18.20
N ALA A 184 -1.75 2.92 17.08
CA ALA A 184 -2.26 3.16 15.73
C ALA A 184 -3.09 1.95 15.24
#